data_AF-A0A966PPG2-F1
#
_entry.id   AF-A0A966PPG2-F1
#
_cell.length_a   1.000
_cell.length_b   1.000
_cell.length_c   1.000
_cell.angle_alpha   90.00
_cell.angle_beta   90.00
_cell.angle_gamma   90.00
#
_symmetry.space_group_name_H-M   'P 1'
#
loop_
_entity.id
_entity.type
_entity.pdbx_description
1 polymer ?
#
loop_
_entity_poly.entity_id
_entity_poly.type
_entity_poly.pdbx_seq_one_letter_code
_entity_poly.pdbx_strand_id
1 'polypeptide(L)' 'MEKKKHYFTGIDQGPWFVISNGADVFVCSHDIIHDVTLDIRGDFDDFDTKRRYAHFICEALNEKAEKVNSVIDSLH' A
#
# COMPACT_ATOMS: atom_id res chain seq x y z
N MET A 1 16.49 -16.30 15.45
CA MET A 1 16.46 -16.43 13.97
C MET A 1 15.39 -15.50 13.45
N GLU A 2 15.77 -14.31 13.01
CA GLU A 2 14.84 -13.36 12.41
C GLU A 2 14.49 -13.84 10.99
N LYS A 3 13.22 -14.15 10.76
CA LYS A 3 12.73 -14.53 9.43
C LYS A 3 12.83 -13.31 8.52
N LYS A 4 13.78 -13.33 7.57
CA LYS A 4 13.82 -12.37 6.46
C LYS A 4 12.50 -12.47 5.70
N LYS A 5 11.66 -11.45 5.80
CA LYS A 5 10.45 -11.32 4.98
C LYS A 5 10.90 -11.10 3.54
N HIS A 6 10.67 -12.11 2.70
CA HIS A 6 10.79 -11.98 1.25
C HIS A 6 9.69 -11.03 0.78
N TYR A 7 10.07 -9.84 0.31
CA TYR A 7 9.16 -8.94 -0.38
C TYR A 7 8.92 -9.51 -1.78
N PHE A 8 7.79 -10.20 -1.96
CA PHE A 8 7.36 -10.63 -3.27
C PHE A 8 6.81 -9.42 -4.03
N THR A 9 7.50 -9.04 -5.10
CA THR A 9 6.97 -8.17 -6.15
C THR A 9 5.75 -8.85 -6.77
N GLY A 10 4.56 -8.34 -6.49
CA GLY A 10 3.32 -8.73 -7.19
C GLY A 10 2.20 -9.31 -6.32
N ILE A 11 1.91 -8.75 -5.15
CA ILE A 11 0.69 -9.10 -4.40
C ILE A 11 -0.21 -7.86 -4.34
N ASP A 12 -0.91 -7.63 -5.45
CA ASP A 12 -2.08 -6.76 -5.58
C ASP A 12 -3.30 -7.49 -4.99
N GLN A 13 -3.66 -7.21 -3.73
CA GLN A 13 -4.89 -7.77 -3.10
C GLN A 13 -5.89 -6.70 -2.61
N GLY A 14 -5.76 -5.46 -3.08
CA GLY A 14 -6.77 -4.44 -2.87
C GLY A 14 -6.59 -3.25 -3.81
N PRO A 15 -7.42 -2.20 -3.71
CA PRO A 15 -7.41 -1.11 -4.69
C PRO A 15 -6.15 -0.24 -4.62
N TRP A 16 -5.36 -0.35 -3.54
CA TRP A 16 -4.17 0.46 -3.31
C TRP A 16 -2.91 -0.18 -3.88
N PHE A 17 -2.02 0.65 -4.41
CA PHE A 17 -0.76 0.25 -5.02
C PHE A 17 0.31 1.33 -4.87
N VAL A 18 1.59 0.95 -5.01
CA VAL A 18 2.72 1.88 -4.86
C VAL A 18 3.28 2.28 -6.23
N ILE A 19 3.47 3.58 -6.43
CA ILE A 19 4.16 4.16 -7.59
C ILE A 19 5.42 4.88 -7.12
N SER A 20 6.46 4.90 -7.94
CA SER A 20 7.62 5.77 -7.71
C SER A 20 8.00 6.54 -8.97
N ASN A 21 8.35 7.81 -8.81
CA ASN A 21 8.81 8.68 -9.89
C ASN A 21 10.05 9.46 -9.41
N GLY A 22 11.23 9.05 -9.87
CA GLY A 22 12.48 9.58 -9.34
C GLY A 22 12.63 9.29 -7.84
N ALA A 23 12.82 10.32 -7.03
CA ALA A 23 12.92 10.21 -5.57
C ALA A 23 11.55 10.22 -4.86
N ASP A 24 10.47 10.47 -5.60
CA ASP A 24 9.12 10.54 -5.06
C ASP A 24 8.48 9.16 -5.04
N VAL A 25 7.75 8.88 -3.96
CA VAL A 25 7.08 7.59 -3.73
C VAL A 25 5.65 7.89 -3.30
N PHE A 26 4.71 7.25 -3.97
CA PHE A 26 3.28 7.47 -3.80
C PHE A 26 2.57 6.15 -3.49
N VAL A 27 1.49 6.23 -2.72
CA VAL A 27 0.48 5.17 -2.60
C VAL A 27 -0.81 5.69 -3.23
N CYS A 28 -1.27 5.03 -4.28
CA CYS A 28 -2.43 5.43 -5.07
C CYS A 28 -3.54 4.39 -4.92
N SER A 29 -4.79 4.79 -5.16
CA SER A 29 -5.92 3.86 -5.29
C SER A 29 -6.39 3.77 -6.75
N HIS A 30 -6.92 2.63 -7.15
CA HIS A 30 -7.63 2.42 -8.42
C HIS A 30 -9.16 2.47 -8.27
N ASP A 31 -9.71 2.59 -7.06
CA ASP A 31 -11.15 2.65 -6.88
C ASP A 31 -11.70 4.07 -6.97
N ILE A 32 -12.93 4.19 -7.48
CA ILE A 32 -13.64 5.48 -7.59
C ILE A 32 -14.06 6.02 -6.20
N ILE A 33 -14.03 5.15 -5.18
CA ILE A 33 -14.43 5.48 -3.81
C ILE A 33 -13.29 6.17 -3.05
N HIS A 34 -12.04 5.74 -3.27
CA HIS A 34 -10.86 6.32 -2.68
C HIS A 34 -9.97 6.93 -3.76
N ASP A 35 -10.50 7.87 -4.57
CA ASP A 35 -9.72 8.65 -5.54
C ASP A 35 -8.77 9.65 -4.86
N VAL A 36 -7.76 9.11 -4.18
CA VAL A 36 -6.74 9.84 -3.44
C VAL A 36 -5.36 9.26 -3.73
N THR A 37 -4.38 10.15 -3.72
CA THR A 37 -2.95 9.80 -3.82
C THR A 37 -2.25 10.26 -2.55
N LEU A 38 -1.55 9.34 -1.90
CA LEU A 38 -0.74 9.62 -0.72
C LEU A 38 0.71 9.81 -1.16
N ASP A 39 1.23 11.02 -0.99
CA ASP A 39 2.65 11.32 -1.18
C ASP A 39 3.42 10.98 0.10
N ILE A 40 4.37 10.05 -0.01
CA ILE A 40 5.20 9.64 1.12
C ILE A 40 6.36 10.62 1.24
N ARG A 41 6.30 11.47 2.26
CA ARG A 41 7.35 12.44 2.61
C ARG A 41 7.98 12.10 3.94
N GLY A 42 9.24 12.50 4.11
CA GLY A 42 9.99 12.33 5.35
C GLY A 42 11.50 12.20 5.11
N ASP A 43 12.25 12.30 6.20
CA ASP A 43 13.69 12.07 6.21
C ASP A 43 13.95 10.57 6.32
N PHE A 44 13.91 9.89 5.18
CA PHE A 44 14.28 8.48 5.07
C PHE A 44 15.78 8.37 4.81
N ASP A 45 16.43 7.39 5.45
CA ASP A 45 17.87 7.13 5.28
C ASP A 45 18.25 6.84 3.82
N ASP A 46 17.34 6.19 3.08
CA ASP A 46 17.50 5.86 1.68
C ASP A 46 16.13 5.66 0.98
N PHE A 47 16.17 5.62 -0.35
CA PHE A 47 14.98 5.46 -1.19
C PHE A 47 14.30 4.09 -1.02
N ASP A 48 15.04 3.02 -0.78
CA ASP A 48 14.45 1.68 -0.58
C ASP A 48 13.71 1.59 0.75
N THR A 49 14.18 2.28 1.78
CA THR A 49 13.51 2.43 3.07
C THR A 49 12.21 3.23 2.91
N LYS A 50 12.23 4.35 2.17
CA LYS A 50 11.02 5.09 1.79
C LYS A 50 10.02 4.21 1.04
N ARG A 51 10.48 3.43 0.07
CA ARG A 51 9.64 2.52 -0.72
C ARG A 51 9.05 1.39 0.12
N ARG A 52 9.83 0.78 1.01
CA ARG A 52 9.32 -0.25 1.95
C ARG A 52 8.23 0.31 2.86
N TYR A 53 8.39 1.54 3.34
CA TYR A 53 7.36 2.20 4.13
C TYR A 53 6.06 2.44 3.34
N ALA A 54 6.17 2.86 2.07
CA ALA A 54 5.01 2.98 1.18
C ALA A 54 4.29 1.64 0.97
N HIS A 55 5.04 0.54 0.78
CA HIS A 55 4.46 -0.81 0.69
C HIS A 55 3.75 -1.24 1.97
N PHE A 56 4.31 -0.92 3.14
CA PHE A 56 3.65 -1.20 4.42
C PHE A 56 2.30 -0.46 4.54
N ILE A 57 2.25 0.82 4.13
CA ILE A 57 0.99 1.59 4.11
C ILE A 57 -0.01 0.96 3.13
N CYS A 58 0.45 0.62 1.93
CA CYS A 58 -0.36 0.00 0.89
C CYS A 58 -1.00 -1.32 1.37
N GLU A 59 -0.22 -2.19 2.01
CA GLU A 59 -0.69 -3.46 2.58
C GLU A 59 -1.77 -3.21 3.64
N ALA A 60 -1.52 -2.28 4.57
CA ALA A 60 -2.49 -1.94 5.63
C ALA A 60 -3.80 -1.34 5.08
N LEU A 61 -3.74 -0.57 3.99
CA LEU A 61 -4.93 -0.03 3.33
C LEU A 61 -5.73 -1.12 2.61
N ASN A 62 -5.03 -2.04 1.93
CA ASN A 62 -5.67 -3.18 1.26
C ASN A 62 -6.32 -4.14 2.27
N GLU A 63 -5.66 -4.46 3.38
CA GLU A 63 -6.27 -5.26 4.46
C GLU A 63 -7.56 -4.62 5.02
N LYS A 64 -7.60 -3.28 5.11
CA LYS A 64 -8.80 -2.57 5.54
C LYS A 64 -9.90 -2.62 4.48
N ALA A 65 -9.54 -2.47 3.21
CA ALA A 65 -10.50 -2.54 2.10
C ALA A 65 -11.18 -3.92 2.03
N GLU A 66 -10.43 -5.01 2.19
CA GLU A 66 -10.98 -6.38 2.26
C GLU A 66 -11.97 -6.56 3.42
N LYS A 67 -11.64 -6.01 4.61
CA LYS A 67 -12.53 -6.05 5.79
C LYS A 67 -13.83 -5.29 5.55
N VAL A 68 -13.77 -4.13 4.89
CA VAL A 68 -14.97 -3.35 4.56
C VAL A 68 -15.85 -4.13 3.57
N ASN A 69 -15.26 -4.69 2.51
CA ASN A 69 -16.01 -5.45 1.52
C ASN A 69 -16.67 -6.71 2.10
N SER A 70 -15.96 -7.47 2.94
CA SER A 70 -16.52 -8.65 3.60
C SER A 70 -17.68 -8.33 4.56
N VAL A 71 -17.66 -7.17 5.23
CA VAL A 71 -18.80 -6.70 6.03
C VAL A 71 -20.00 -6.37 5.15
N ILE A 72 -19.79 -5.68 4.02
CA ILE A 72 -20.86 -5.34 3.07
C ILE A 72 -21.51 -6.60 2.51
N ASP A 73 -20.71 -7.58 2.08
CA ASP A 73 -21.21 -8.84 1.53
C ASP A 73 -21.99 -9.66 2.57
N SER A 74 -21.64 -9.57 3.86
CA SER A 74 -22.35 -10.26 4.94
C SER A 74 -23.70 -9.63 5.33
N LEU A 75 -23.99 -8.42 4.85
CA LEU A 75 -25.24 -7.70 5.09
C LEU A 75 -26.27 -7.91 3.96
N HIS A 76 -25.87 -8.55 2.86
CA HIS A 76 -26.70 -8.94 1.72
C HIS A 76 -27.04 -10.42 1.72
#